data_AF-A0A1J6JNA9-F1
#
_entry.id   AF-A0A1J6JNA9-F1
#
_cell.length_a   1.000
_cell.length_b   1.000
_cell.length_c   1.000
_cell.angle_alpha   90.00
_cell.angle_beta   90.00
_cell.angle_gamma   90.00
#
_symmetry.space_group_name_H-M   'P 1'
#
loop_
_entity.id
_entity.type
_entity.pdbx_description
1 polymer ?
#
loop_
_entity_poly.entity_id
_entity_poly.type
_entity_poly.pdbx_seq_one_letter_code
_entity_poly.pdbx_strand_id
1 'polypeptide(L)'
;MGSLEAMTKGSDARYLGDTAKLKIAQGVVGSVADKGSILKFIPYTMQAVKQGFQDLGASSLQSAHHLLKSGKLRLEVRTGAAQVEGGVHGLVGYEKRYF
;
A
#
# COMPACT_ATOMS: atom_id res chain seq x y z
N MET A 1 9.16 13.17 -4.16
CA MET A 1 8.09 13.80 -4.95
C MET A 1 8.69 14.22 -6.28
N GLY A 2 8.51 13.43 -7.33
CA GLY A 2 9.25 13.57 -8.59
C GLY A 2 8.42 14.10 -9.76
N SER A 3 7.25 14.69 -9.50
CA SER A 3 6.46 15.35 -10.53
C SER A 3 6.97 16.77 -10.76
N LEU A 4 6.77 17.31 -11.97
CA LEU A 4 7.18 18.67 -12.33
C LEU A 4 6.58 19.71 -11.37
N GLU A 5 5.30 19.60 -11.04
CA GLU A 5 4.65 20.53 -10.11
C GLU A 5 5.24 20.49 -8.70
N ALA A 6 5.57 19.30 -8.19
CA ALA A 6 6.23 19.19 -6.89
C ALA A 6 7.65 19.78 -6.93
N MET A 7 8.39 19.53 -8.02
CA MET A 7 9.73 20.08 -8.23
C MET A 7 9.72 21.60 -8.33
N THR A 8 8.70 22.21 -8.92
CA THR A 8 8.56 23.68 -8.91
C THR A 8 8.33 24.27 -7.52
N LYS A 9 7.87 23.45 -6.56
CA LYS A 9 7.63 23.82 -5.16
C LYS A 9 8.78 23.43 -4.21
N GLY A 10 9.98 23.16 -4.75
CA GLY A 10 11.18 22.89 -3.96
C GLY A 10 11.37 21.43 -3.57
N SER A 11 10.66 20.49 -4.20
CA SER A 11 10.88 19.05 -3.94
C SER A 11 12.12 18.48 -4.63
N ASP A 12 12.73 19.25 -5.53
CA ASP A 12 13.99 19.00 -6.23
C ASP A 12 15.23 19.13 -5.32
N ALA A 13 15.16 20.00 -4.30
CA ALA A 13 16.25 20.23 -3.36
C ALA A 13 16.68 18.97 -2.59
N ARG A 14 15.72 18.08 -2.29
CA ARG A 14 15.99 16.81 -1.59
C ARG A 14 16.67 15.75 -2.46
N TYR A 15 16.61 15.90 -3.78
CA TYR A 15 17.13 14.93 -4.75
C TYR A 15 18.24 15.52 -5.63
N LEU A 16 18.90 16.61 -5.17
CA LEU A 16 20.00 17.28 -5.86
C LEU A 16 19.64 17.70 -7.30
N GLY A 17 18.35 17.89 -7.60
CA GLY A 17 17.84 18.27 -8.91
C GLY A 17 17.95 19.78 -9.19
N ASP A 18 18.26 20.58 -8.17
CA ASP A 18 18.30 22.05 -8.26
C ASP A 18 19.36 22.58 -9.24
N THR A 19 20.42 21.81 -9.47
CA THR A 19 21.52 22.18 -10.36
C THR A 19 21.32 21.72 -11.80
N ALA A 20 20.31 20.85 -12.04
CA ALA A 20 20.02 20.33 -13.36
C ALA A 20 19.22 21.35 -14.19
N LYS A 21 19.81 21.79 -15.31
CA LYS A 21 19.15 22.72 -16.26
C LYS A 21 17.87 22.13 -16.88
N LEU A 22 17.82 20.80 -17.04
CA LEU A 22 16.67 20.08 -17.57
C LEU A 22 16.07 19.22 -16.45
N LYS A 23 14.81 19.50 -16.08
CA LYS A 23 14.07 18.70 -15.09
C LYS A 23 13.38 17.54 -15.79
N ILE A 24 13.70 16.30 -15.39
CA ILE A 24 13.07 15.08 -15.89
C ILE A 24 12.07 14.58 -14.83
N ALA A 25 10.80 14.46 -15.21
CA ALA A 25 9.76 13.94 -14.32
C ALA A 25 9.99 12.45 -14.03
N GLN A 26 9.95 12.07 -12.75
CA GLN A 26 9.97 10.68 -12.27
C GLN A 26 8.69 10.28 -11.54
N GLY A 27 7.70 11.19 -11.52
CA GLY A 27 6.40 10.98 -10.92
C GLY A 27 5.33 11.79 -11.65
N VAL A 28 4.09 11.44 -11.37
CA VAL A 28 2.91 12.08 -11.95
C VAL A 28 2.17 12.90 -10.89
N VAL A 29 1.34 13.82 -11.35
CA VAL A 29 0.33 14.49 -10.52
C VAL A 29 -1.02 13.83 -10.79
N GLY A 30 -1.80 13.62 -9.74
CA GLY A 30 -3.13 13.06 -9.85
C GLY A 30 -3.98 13.40 -8.62
N SER A 31 -5.29 13.25 -8.77
CA SER A 31 -6.25 13.36 -7.69
C SER A 31 -6.65 11.97 -7.20
N VAL A 32 -6.99 11.86 -5.92
CA VAL A 32 -7.54 10.66 -5.30
C VAL A 32 -8.85 11.02 -4.61
N ALA A 33 -9.79 10.07 -4.56
CA ALA A 33 -11.05 10.26 -3.85
C ALA A 33 -10.82 10.47 -2.35
N ASP A 34 -11.70 11.23 -1.71
CA ASP A 34 -11.70 11.38 -0.26
C ASP A 34 -11.94 10.02 0.42
N LYS A 35 -11.21 9.77 1.50
CA LYS A 35 -11.27 8.55 2.32
C LYS A 35 -11.90 8.80 3.68
N GLY A 36 -12.31 10.04 3.96
CA GLY A 36 -12.87 10.45 5.23
C GLY A 36 -11.83 10.64 6.33
N SER A 37 -12.30 10.73 7.58
CA SER A 37 -11.45 11.08 8.72
C SER A 37 -10.43 9.99 9.06
N ILE A 38 -9.20 10.43 9.32
CA ILE A 38 -8.09 9.60 9.81
C ILE A 38 -8.46 8.90 11.14
N LEU A 39 -9.30 9.55 11.97
CA LEU A 39 -9.77 8.98 13.23
C LEU A 39 -10.62 7.73 13.04
N LYS A 40 -11.21 7.52 11.86
CA LYS A 40 -11.91 6.27 11.49
C LYS A 40 -10.98 5.33 10.73
N PHE A 41 -10.22 5.87 9.78
CA PHE A 41 -9.38 5.08 8.88
C PHE A 41 -8.24 4.35 9.60
N ILE A 42 -7.57 5.00 10.57
CA ILE A 42 -6.44 4.38 11.30
C ILE A 42 -6.93 3.22 12.18
N PRO A 43 -7.94 3.38 13.07
CA PRO A 43 -8.41 2.26 13.89
C PRO A 43 -8.90 1.08 13.06
N TYR A 44 -9.60 1.32 11.95
CA TYR A 44 -10.00 0.28 11.01
C TYR A 44 -8.80 -0.48 10.45
N THR A 45 -7.80 0.24 9.94
CA THR A 45 -6.59 -0.36 9.36
C THR A 45 -5.82 -1.16 10.41
N MET A 46 -5.70 -0.64 11.63
CA MET A 46 -5.05 -1.35 12.73
C MET A 46 -5.78 -2.65 13.07
N GLN A 47 -7.11 -2.65 13.09
CA GLN A 47 -7.88 -3.87 13.35
C GLN A 47 -7.75 -4.89 12.22
N ALA A 48 -7.77 -4.44 10.96
CA ALA A 48 -7.55 -5.32 9.80
C ALA A 48 -6.16 -5.97 9.85
N VAL A 49 -5.11 -5.23 10.22
CA VAL A 49 -3.76 -5.80 10.40
C VAL A 49 -3.75 -6.81 11.55
N LYS A 50 -4.38 -6.51 12.69
CA LYS A 50 -4.48 -7.47 13.82
C LYS A 50 -5.19 -8.76 13.41
N GLN A 51 -6.27 -8.65 12.63
CA GLN A 51 -6.95 -9.83 12.09
C GLN A 51 -6.03 -10.65 11.19
N GLY A 52 -5.28 -10.00 10.29
CA GLY A 52 -4.29 -10.68 9.47
C GLY A 52 -3.20 -11.39 10.31
N PHE A 53 -2.79 -10.81 11.43
CA PHE A 53 -1.87 -11.45 12.38
C PHE A 53 -2.48 -12.69 13.04
N GLN A 54 -3.77 -12.64 13.39
CA GLN A 54 -4.49 -13.80 13.90
C GLN A 54 -4.56 -14.92 12.85
N ASP A 55 -4.90 -14.60 11.60
CA ASP A 55 -4.98 -15.57 10.51
C ASP A 55 -3.61 -16.20 10.21
N LEU A 56 -2.53 -15.42 10.35
CA LEU A 56 -1.15 -15.90 10.27
C LEU A 56 -0.70 -16.76 11.47
N GLY A 57 -1.45 -16.73 12.59
CA GLY A 57 -1.08 -17.40 13.84
C GLY A 57 0.04 -16.68 14.61
N ALA A 58 0.22 -15.37 14.41
CA ALA A 58 1.24 -14.56 15.07
C ALA A 58 0.62 -13.56 16.06
N SER A 59 1.13 -13.51 17.29
CA SER A 59 0.63 -12.58 18.33
C SER A 59 1.25 -11.18 18.28
N SER A 60 2.34 -11.01 17.52
CA SER A 60 3.07 -9.75 17.41
C SER A 60 3.93 -9.72 16.15
N LEU A 61 4.39 -8.53 15.78
CA LEU A 61 5.32 -8.33 14.65
C LEU A 61 6.60 -9.16 14.81
N GLN A 62 7.15 -9.19 16.02
CA GLN A 62 8.34 -9.97 16.35
C GLN A 62 8.08 -11.48 16.20
N SER A 63 6.91 -11.95 16.65
CA SER A 63 6.48 -13.34 16.48
C SER A 63 6.35 -13.70 14.99
N ALA A 64 5.71 -12.85 14.17
CA ALA A 64 5.58 -13.07 12.74
C ALA A 64 6.95 -13.17 12.04
N HIS A 65 7.90 -12.30 12.39
CA HIS A 65 9.27 -12.39 11.86
C HIS A 65 10.00 -13.66 12.31
N HIS A 66 9.78 -14.12 13.54
CA HIS A 66 10.34 -15.39 14.00
C HIS A 66 9.74 -16.59 13.24
N LEU A 67 8.42 -16.61 13.03
CA LEU A 67 7.75 -17.66 12.24
C LEU A 67 8.26 -17.71 10.79
N LEU A 68 8.52 -16.55 10.19
CA LEU A 68 9.11 -16.44 8.86
C LEU A 68 10.55 -16.99 8.85
N LYS A 69 11.42 -16.52 9.76
CA LYS A 69 12.84 -16.92 9.81
C LYS A 69 13.02 -18.41 10.17
N SER A 70 12.12 -18.97 10.97
CA SER A 70 12.12 -20.39 11.32
C SER A 70 11.56 -21.30 10.23
N GLY A 71 10.99 -20.74 9.15
CA GLY A 71 10.37 -21.50 8.06
C GLY A 71 9.01 -22.12 8.38
N LYS A 72 8.45 -21.84 9.56
CA LYS A 72 7.10 -22.28 9.97
C LYS A 72 6.02 -21.54 9.17
N LEU A 73 6.20 -20.24 8.95
CA LEU A 73 5.35 -19.48 8.05
C LEU A 73 5.72 -19.79 6.59
N ARG A 74 4.72 -20.12 5.79
CA ARG A 74 4.87 -20.44 4.37
C ARG A 74 4.25 -19.33 3.53
N LEU A 75 4.84 -19.09 2.36
CA LEU A 75 4.35 -18.13 1.37
C LEU A 75 4.17 -18.87 0.05
N GLU A 76 3.14 -18.50 -0.70
CA GLU A 76 2.81 -19.09 -1.99
C GLU A 76 2.74 -18.00 -3.05
N VAL A 77 3.35 -18.25 -4.22
CA VAL A 77 3.30 -17.32 -5.34
C VAL A 77 1.99 -17.50 -6.08
N ARG A 78 1.29 -16.40 -6.33
CA ARG A 78 0.02 -16.41 -7.08
C ARG A 78 0.26 -15.98 -8.52
N THR A 79 -0.22 -16.80 -9.46
CA THR A 79 -0.28 -16.43 -10.89
C THR A 79 -1.19 -15.23 -11.12
N GLY A 80 -1.08 -14.57 -12.27
CA GLY A 80 -1.96 -13.45 -12.63
C GLY A 80 -3.44 -13.83 -12.57
N ALA A 81 -3.80 -15.02 -13.08
CA ALA A 81 -5.17 -15.54 -13.00
C ALA A 81 -5.63 -15.74 -11.55
N ALA A 82 -4.78 -16.35 -10.71
CA ALA A 82 -5.12 -16.57 -9.30
C ALA A 82 -5.30 -15.25 -8.54
N GLN A 83 -4.62 -14.16 -8.92
CA GLN A 83 -4.83 -12.84 -8.30
C GLN A 83 -6.18 -12.23 -8.71
N VAL A 84 -6.57 -12.37 -9.98
CA VAL A 84 -7.89 -11.93 -10.47
C VAL A 84 -9.01 -12.70 -9.75
N GLU A 85 -8.86 -14.01 -9.62
CA GLU A 85 -9.78 -14.88 -8.86
C GLU A 85 -9.79 -14.57 -7.36
N GLY A 86 -8.69 -14.06 -6.80
CA GLY A 86 -8.65 -13.63 -5.40
C GLY A 86 -9.46 -12.37 -5.08
N GLY A 87 -9.79 -11.58 -6.10
CA GLY A 87 -10.59 -10.37 -5.96
C GLY A 87 -12.09 -10.66 -5.97
N VAL A 88 -12.88 -9.59 -6.01
CA VAL A 88 -14.32 -9.71 -6.29
C VAL A 88 -14.49 -9.88 -7.81
N HIS A 89 -15.10 -10.97 -8.26
CA HIS A 89 -15.32 -11.26 -9.67
C HIS A 89 -16.66 -12.00 -9.92
N GLY A 90 -17.14 -12.01 -11.17
CA GLY A 90 -18.33 -12.78 -11.57
C GLY A 90 -19.68 -12.18 -11.18
N LEU A 91 -19.73 -10.88 -10.85
CA LEU A 91 -20.96 -10.17 -10.44
C LEU A 91 -21.39 -9.15 -11.50
N VAL A 92 -22.69 -8.94 -11.66
CA VAL A 92 -23.25 -7.88 -12.53
C VAL A 92 -22.98 -6.48 -11.95
N GLY A 93 -22.90 -6.36 -10.62
CA GLY A 93 -22.52 -5.13 -9.93
C GLY A 93 -22.10 -5.42 -8.49
N TYR A 94 -21.18 -4.60 -7.96
CA TYR A 94 -20.77 -4.65 -6.55
C TYR A 94 -20.32 -3.26 -6.09
N GLU A 95 -20.51 -2.96 -4.80
CA GLU A 95 -20.01 -1.73 -4.19
C GLU A 95 -19.00 -2.10 -3.09
N LYS A 96 -17.78 -1.58 -3.19
CA LYS A 96 -16.74 -1.86 -2.20
C LYS A 96 -16.78 -0.86 -1.05
N ARG A 97 -17.34 -1.28 0.08
CA ARG A 97 -17.29 -0.54 1.34
C ARG A 97 -16.23 -1.15 2.25
N TYR A 98 -15.34 -0.32 2.77
CA TYR A 98 -14.24 -0.76 3.63
C TYR A 98 -14.67 -0.85 5.10
N PHE A 99 -15.48 0.09 5.55
CA PHE A 99 -16.06 0.20 6.89
C PHE A 99 -17.28 1.13 6.87
#